data_AF-A0A3N5T9Q5-F1
#
_entry.id   AF-A0A3N5T9Q5-F1
#
_cell.length_a   1.000
_cell.length_b   1.000
_cell.length_c   1.000
_cell.angle_alpha   90.00
_cell.angle_beta   90.00
_cell.angle_gamma   90.00
#
_symmetry.space_group_name_H-M   'P 1'
#
loop_
_entity.id
_entity.type
_entity.pdbx_description
1 polymer ?
#
loop_
_entity_poly.entity_id
_entity_poly.type
_entity_poly.pdbx_seq_one_letter_code
_entity_poly.pdbx_strand_id
1 'polypeptide(L)' 'METYKNLGGDSNISAYEIGIESIKVQFRDGSVYLYNCQSAGQGNIEQMKRLAVAGEGLNSFIMRNVRKAYAAKLR' A
#
# COMPACT_ATOMS: atom_id res chain seq x y z
N MET A 1 11.95 0.23 -3.28
CA MET A 1 10.89 -0.39 -2.46
C MET A 1 11.51 -1.04 -1.23
N GLU A 2 10.96 -0.75 -0.06
CA GLU A 2 11.31 -1.33 1.23
C GLU A 2 10.48 -2.61 1.47
N THR A 3 11.10 -3.64 2.05
CA THR A 3 10.41 -4.90 2.38
C THR A 3 9.38 -4.69 3.49
N TYR A 4 8.17 -5.18 3.27
CA TYR A 4 7.12 -5.10 4.27
C TYR A 4 7.39 -6.11 5.40
N LYS A 5 7.44 -5.63 6.65
CA LYS A 5 7.77 -6.47 7.82
C LYS A 5 6.77 -7.61 8.04
N ASN A 6 5.51 -7.43 7.61
CA ASN A 6 4.44 -8.41 7.75
C ASN A 6 4.35 -9.00 9.17
N LEU A 7 4.31 -8.14 10.19
CA LEU A 7 4.29 -8.56 11.61
C LEU A 7 3.05 -9.41 11.94
N GLY A 8 1.94 -9.20 11.22
CA GLY A 8 0.72 -10.01 11.34
C GLY A 8 0.75 -11.36 10.60
N GLY A 9 1.83 -11.71 9.90
CA GLY A 9 2.01 -13.01 9.22
C GLY A 9 1.22 -13.22 7.91
N ASP A 10 0.01 -12.67 7.81
CA ASP A 10 -0.96 -13.00 6.74
C ASP A 10 -1.13 -11.90 5.67
N SER A 11 -0.20 -10.94 5.56
CA SER A 11 -0.33 -9.87 4.56
C SER A 11 0.16 -10.29 3.18
N ASN A 12 -0.69 -10.11 2.16
CA ASN A 12 -0.34 -10.31 0.75
C ASN A 12 0.64 -9.26 0.18
N ILE A 13 1.20 -8.39 1.01
CA ILE A 13 2.11 -7.32 0.63
C ILE A 13 3.54 -7.80 0.87
N SER A 14 4.39 -7.66 -0.13
CA SER A 14 5.81 -8.03 -0.06
C SER A 14 6.71 -6.81 0.17
N ALA A 15 6.40 -5.69 -0.47
CA ALA A 15 7.18 -4.46 -0.37
C ALA A 15 6.31 -3.22 -0.58
N TYR A 16 6.82 -2.06 -0.16
CA TYR A 16 6.18 -0.77 -0.38
C TYR A 16 7.22 0.30 -0.72
N GLU A 17 6.78 1.44 -1.23
CA GLU A 17 7.64 2.60 -1.42
C GLU A 17 6.84 3.87 -1.20
N ILE A 18 7.30 4.69 -0.25
CA ILE A 18 6.64 5.92 0.13
C ILE A 18 7.15 7.06 -0.76
N GLY A 19 6.23 7.70 -1.47
CA GLY A 19 6.46 8.96 -2.18
C GLY A 19 5.87 10.15 -1.41
N ILE A 20 6.05 11.35 -1.95
CA ILE A 20 5.55 12.61 -1.33
C ILE A 20 4.02 12.56 -1.20
N GLU A 21 3.31 12.31 -2.30
CA GLU A 21 1.84 12.23 -2.35
C GLU A 21 1.33 10.87 -2.84
N SER A 22 2.17 9.86 -2.73
CA SER A 22 1.88 8.53 -3.24
C SER A 22 2.52 7.43 -2.41
N ILE A 23 2.04 6.22 -2.60
CA ILE A 23 2.65 5.01 -2.09
C ILE A 23 2.52 3.93 -3.17
N LYS A 24 3.64 3.28 -3.50
CA LYS A 24 3.63 2.07 -4.32
C LYS A 24 3.56 0.88 -3.38
N VAL A 25 2.71 -0.08 -3.71
CA VAL A 25 2.55 -1.31 -2.94
C VAL A 25 2.78 -2.49 -3.89
N GLN A 26 3.72 -3.34 -3.52
CA GLN A 26 3.99 -4.60 -4.20
C GLN A 26 3.32 -5.73 -3.44
N PHE A 27 2.56 -6.54 -4.16
CA PHE A 27 1.94 -7.75 -3.63
C PHE A 27 2.84 -8.97 -3.84
N ARG A 28 2.57 -10.05 -3.09
CA ARG A 28 3.31 -11.32 -3.20
C ARG A 28 3.28 -11.93 -4.61
N ASP A 29 2.22 -11.65 -5.37
CA ASP A 29 2.07 -12.04 -6.79
C ASP A 29 3.04 -11.28 -7.73
N GLY A 30 3.78 -10.29 -7.23
CA GLY A 30 4.69 -9.47 -8.02
C GLY A 30 4.02 -8.26 -8.67
N SER A 31 2.69 -8.22 -8.68
CA SER A 31 1.90 -7.06 -9.11
C SER A 31 2.23 -5.82 -8.27
N VAL A 32 2.39 -4.66 -8.92
CA VAL A 32 2.70 -3.38 -8.26
C VAL A 32 1.59 -2.38 -8.53
N TYR A 33 1.05 -1.79 -7.47
CA TYR A 33 0.00 -0.77 -7.56
C TYR A 33 0.49 0.57 -7.03
N LEU A 34 0.20 1.63 -7.76
CA LEU A 34 0.44 3.01 -7.36
C LEU A 34 -0.85 3.59 -6.77
N TYR A 35 -0.77 4.05 -5.52
CA TYR A 35 -1.80 4.84 -4.87
C TYR A 35 -1.31 6.27 -4.75
N ASN A 36 -2.12 7.25 -5.10
CA ASN A 36 -1.81 8.67 -4.93
C ASN A 36 -2.97 9.43 -4.29
N CYS A 37 -2.72 10.66 -3.84
CA CYS A 37 -3.73 11.50 -3.19
C CYS A 37 -4.92 11.79 -4.11
N GLN A 38 -4.75 11.79 -5.43
CA GLN A 38 -5.82 12.05 -6.40
C GLN A 38 -6.79 10.87 -6.55
N SER A 39 -6.30 9.63 -6.47
CA SER A 39 -7.09 8.41 -6.64
C SER A 39 -7.67 7.91 -5.32
N ALA A 40 -6.83 7.81 -4.29
CA ALA A 40 -7.21 7.25 -2.99
C ALA A 40 -7.63 8.32 -1.98
N GLY A 41 -7.30 9.60 -2.20
CA GLY A 41 -7.46 10.67 -1.21
C GLY A 41 -6.26 10.76 -0.24
N GLN A 42 -5.91 11.98 0.16
CA GLN A 42 -4.73 12.26 1.00
C GLN A 42 -4.77 11.50 2.34
N GLY A 43 -5.90 11.52 3.05
CA GLY A 43 -6.03 10.83 4.33
C GLY A 43 -5.82 9.32 4.25
N ASN A 44 -6.25 8.69 3.15
CA ASN A 44 -5.99 7.27 2.92
C ASN A 44 -4.52 7.01 2.62
N ILE A 45 -3.86 7.86 1.83
CA ILE A 45 -2.43 7.74 1.53
C ILE A 45 -1.59 7.88 2.79
N GLU A 46 -1.88 8.87 3.65
CA GLU A 46 -1.19 9.03 4.93
C GLU A 46 -1.40 7.82 5.85
N GLN A 47 -2.62 7.28 5.89
CA GLN A 47 -2.90 6.07 6.64
C GLN A 47 -2.15 4.85 6.09
N MET A 48 -2.10 4.69 4.76
CA MET A 48 -1.33 3.62 4.12
C MET A 48 0.16 3.73 4.47
N LYS A 49 0.74 4.93 4.43
CA LYS A 49 2.14 5.16 4.82
C LYS A 49 2.38 4.77 6.28
N ARG A 50 1.50 5.15 7.20
CA ARG A 50 1.60 4.77 8.63
C ARG A 50 1.58 3.25 8.82
N LEU A 51 0.64 2.56 8.17
CA LEU A 51 0.53 1.09 8.24
C LEU A 51 1.68 0.37 7.54
N ALA A 52 2.24 0.96 6.48
CA ALA A 52 3.42 0.46 5.79
C ALA A 52 4.64 0.44 6.72
N VAL A 53 4.93 1.57 7.37
CA VAL A 53 6.04 1.72 8.32
C VAL A 53 5.83 0.88 9.58
N ALA A 54 4.60 0.81 10.08
CA ALA A 54 4.25 -0.05 11.22
C ALA A 54 4.48 -1.54 10.90
N GLY A 55 4.36 -1.94 9.64
CA GLY A 55 4.58 -3.33 9.22
C GLY A 55 3.38 -4.25 9.47
N GLU A 56 2.21 -3.68 9.79
CA GLU A 56 0.97 -4.42 10.07
C GLU A 56 -0.27 -3.69 9.52
N GLY A 57 -1.31 -4.43 9.13
CA GLY A 57 -2.64 -3.89 8.82
C GLY A 57 -2.82 -3.23 7.44
N LEU A 58 -1.75 -3.03 6.67
CA LEU A 58 -1.82 -2.35 5.37
C LEU A 58 -2.68 -3.13 4.35
N ASN A 59 -2.53 -4.46 4.28
CA ASN A 59 -3.31 -5.30 3.36
C ASN A 59 -4.82 -5.19 3.62
N SER A 60 -5.22 -5.32 4.89
CA SER A 60 -6.62 -5.19 5.32
C SER A 60 -7.18 -3.80 5.03
N PHE A 61 -6.38 -2.76 5.28
CA PHE A 61 -6.78 -1.38 4.99
C PHE A 61 -7.02 -1.17 3.49
N ILE A 62 -6.12 -1.67 2.64
CA ILE A 62 -6.27 -1.60 1.18
C ILE A 62 -7.55 -2.30 0.76
N MET A 63 -7.76 -3.54 1.20
CA MET A 63 -8.93 -4.33 0.80
C MET A 63 -10.26 -3.71 1.22
N ARG A 64 -10.30 -3.00 2.35
CA ARG A 64 -11.53 -2.38 2.90
C ARG A 64 -11.80 -0.98 2.35
N ASN A 65 -10.78 -0.14 2.21
CA ASN A 65 -10.96 1.29 1.93
C ASN A 65 -10.61 1.68 0.48
N VAL A 66 -9.53 1.11 -0.08
CA VAL A 66 -8.92 1.63 -1.32
C VAL A 66 -8.68 0.55 -2.37
N ARG A 67 -9.37 -0.59 -2.29
CA ARG A 67 -9.12 -1.76 -3.16
C ARG A 67 -9.12 -1.43 -4.66
N LYS A 68 -10.01 -0.53 -5.08
CA LYS A 68 -10.14 -0.07 -6.47
C LYS A 68 -9.68 1.39 -6.68
N ALA A 69 -9.19 2.04 -5.63
CA ALA A 69 -8.75 3.44 -5.65
C ALA A 69 -7.23 3.56 -5.91
N TYR A 70 -6.71 2.69 -6.77
CA TYR A 70 -5.35 2.78 -7.26
C TYR A 70 -5.31 3.69 -8.49
N ALA A 71 -4.26 4.48 -8.62
CA ALA A 71 -4.06 5.36 -9.77
C ALA A 71 -3.60 4.57 -11.00
N ALA A 72 -2.71 3.59 -10.81
CA ALA A 72 -2.20 2.75 -11.88
C ALA A 72 -1.70 1.40 -11.36
N LYS A 73 -1.81 0.37 -12.19
CA LYS A 73 -1.08 -0.89 -12.03
C LYS A 73 0.22 -0.78 -12.84
N LEU A 74 1.36 -0.79 -12.15
CA LEU A 74 2.68 -0.61 -12.76
C LEU A 74 3.30 -1.92 -13.26
N ARG A 75 2.86 -3.06 -12.71
CA ARG A 75 3.32 -4.40 -13.06
C ARG A 75 2.21 -5.40 -12.81
#